data_AF-A0A2N3VKN1-F1
#
_entry.id   AF-A0A2N3VKN1-F1
#
_cell.length_a   1.000
_cell.length_b   1.000
_cell.length_c   1.000
_cell.angle_alpha   90.00
_cell.angle_beta   90.00
_cell.angle_gamma   90.00
#
_symmetry.space_group_name_H-M   'P 1'
#
loop_
_entity.id
_entity.type
_entity.pdbx_description
1 polymer ?
#
loop_
_entity_poly.entity_id
_entity_poly.type
_entity_poly.pdbx_seq_one_letter_code
_entity_poly.pdbx_strand_id
1 'polypeptide(L)'
;MNDPLLGEGLALSASGSPAAPLIVLELDELGDASPASVHATATRIRESMSLVVGVARRSPPASIGPVLAATTLTLTDLPTPAPRSEVVAVGNIDAALATLRAAVARSPRAALVCGHLLRQSDGRDTAAALAGEAAAYSMLLTGPEFARWLAERGPTRPALDRPSVRLRRSGNHLSIVLDHPQRRNALSTRLREELLAAVQVAVADPSIATVELSGNGPAFCSGGDLAEFGSATDVVAAYLVRLDRAPWRALDRLTDRLVVRTHGSCIGAGAEIAAFAGTVTATPETYFCFPEVRMGLVPGAGGTVSVPRRIGRWRAAWLMLTEQRLDADAALDWGLVDEVTGARR
;
A
#
# COMPACT_ATOMS: atom_id res chain seq x y z
N MET A 1 -15.26 20.89 26.69
CA MET A 1 -15.30 19.67 25.86
C MET A 1 -13.86 19.43 25.45
N ASN A 2 -13.24 18.31 25.84
CA ASN A 2 -11.87 17.99 25.42
C ASN A 2 -11.90 17.71 23.91
N ASP A 3 -11.43 18.65 23.09
CA ASP A 3 -11.27 18.41 21.66
C ASP A 3 -10.23 17.28 21.50
N PRO A 4 -10.61 16.11 20.96
CA PRO A 4 -9.71 14.97 20.84
C PRO A 4 -8.52 15.25 19.90
N LEU A 5 -8.57 16.33 19.11
CA LEU A 5 -7.49 16.80 18.26
C LEU A 5 -6.54 17.80 18.96
N LEU A 6 -6.88 18.29 20.17
CA LEU A 6 -6.12 19.29 20.93
C LEU A 6 -5.30 18.70 22.11
N GLY A 7 -4.77 17.49 21.97
CA GLY A 7 -3.83 16.91 22.96
C GLY A 7 -2.41 17.50 22.87
N GLU A 8 -1.57 17.27 23.89
CA GLU A 8 -0.13 17.64 23.97
C GLU A 8 0.79 16.93 22.93
N GLY A 9 0.23 16.48 21.80
CA GLY A 9 0.88 15.58 20.86
C GLY A 9 0.69 14.10 21.20
N LEU A 10 1.35 13.21 20.45
CA LEU A 10 1.24 11.77 20.65
C LEU A 10 2.10 11.33 21.82
N ALA A 11 1.48 11.11 22.98
CA ALA A 11 2.16 10.58 24.16
C ALA A 11 2.73 9.18 23.90
N LEU A 12 3.98 8.97 24.32
CA LEU A 12 4.66 7.68 24.29
C LEU A 12 4.80 7.13 25.71
N SER A 13 4.49 5.85 25.89
CA SER A 13 4.82 5.12 27.12
C SER A 13 6.34 4.95 27.28
N ALA A 14 6.79 4.48 28.44
CA ALA A 14 8.22 4.18 28.69
C ALA A 14 8.82 3.16 27.69
N SER A 15 7.99 2.29 27.10
CA SER A 15 8.40 1.35 26.04
C SER A 15 8.38 1.97 24.63
N GLY A 16 8.13 3.27 24.53
CA GLY A 16 7.92 3.98 23.27
C GLY A 16 6.62 3.60 22.54
N SER A 17 5.66 2.98 23.23
CA SER A 17 4.36 2.64 22.63
C SER A 17 3.43 3.86 22.65
N PRO A 18 2.76 4.21 21.54
CA PRO A 18 1.82 5.33 21.48
C PRO A 18 0.56 5.09 22.32
N ALA A 19 0.12 6.08 23.10
CA ALA A 19 -1.05 5.96 23.97
C ALA A 19 -2.40 6.10 23.24
N ALA A 20 -2.46 6.91 22.18
CA ALA A 20 -3.68 7.16 21.40
C ALA A 20 -3.39 7.24 19.88
N PRO A 21 -2.98 6.12 19.24
CA PRO A 21 -2.56 6.12 17.84
C PRO A 21 -3.71 6.36 16.83
N LEU A 22 -4.97 6.26 17.27
CA LEU A 22 -6.15 6.45 16.41
C LEU A 22 -7.21 7.31 17.12
N ILE A 23 -7.68 8.33 16.43
CA ILE A 23 -8.78 9.23 16.82
C ILE A 23 -9.92 9.02 15.82
N VAL A 24 -11.14 8.89 16.32
CA VAL A 24 -12.35 8.86 15.49
C VAL A 24 -13.06 10.19 15.61
N LEU A 25 -13.45 10.76 14.46
CA LEU A 25 -14.16 12.02 14.37
C LEU A 25 -15.49 11.81 13.64
N GLU A 26 -16.60 12.07 14.33
CA GLU A 26 -17.92 12.11 13.69
C GLU A 26 -18.03 13.37 12.83
N LEU A 27 -18.19 13.19 11.52
CA LEU A 27 -18.20 14.29 10.55
C LEU A 27 -19.60 14.84 10.30
N ASP A 28 -20.64 14.08 10.65
CA ASP A 28 -22.02 14.48 10.42
C ASP A 28 -22.36 15.80 11.13
N GLU A 29 -21.78 16.07 12.29
CA GLU A 29 -22.00 17.31 13.05
C GLU A 29 -21.29 18.54 12.43
N LEU A 30 -20.30 18.33 11.55
CA LEU A 30 -19.56 19.41 10.90
C LEU A 30 -20.29 20.03 9.71
N GLY A 31 -21.43 19.48 9.28
CA GLY A 31 -22.18 19.97 8.13
C GLY A 31 -22.64 21.44 8.27
N ASP A 32 -22.97 21.86 9.49
CA ASP A 32 -23.44 23.21 9.81
C ASP A 32 -22.31 24.13 10.34
N ALA A 33 -21.06 23.64 10.34
CA ALA A 33 -19.93 24.40 10.86
C ALA A 33 -19.55 25.57 9.94
N SER A 34 -19.10 26.68 10.53
CA SER A 34 -18.58 27.81 9.74
C SER A 34 -17.32 27.43 8.95
N PRO A 35 -17.05 28.05 7.78
CA PRO A 35 -15.85 27.77 7.00
C PRO A 35 -14.54 27.90 7.79
N ALA A 36 -14.47 28.87 8.71
CA ALA A 36 -13.33 29.04 9.60
C ALA A 36 -13.13 27.84 10.54
N SER A 37 -14.22 27.29 11.07
CA SER A 37 -14.19 26.10 11.94
C SER A 37 -13.77 24.85 11.18
N VAL A 38 -14.27 24.66 9.95
CA VAL A 38 -13.87 23.57 9.06
C VAL A 38 -12.36 23.65 8.76
N HIS A 39 -11.88 24.84 8.37
CA HIS A 39 -10.46 25.02 8.04
C HIS A 39 -9.56 24.79 9.26
N ALA A 40 -9.95 25.32 10.44
CA ALA A 40 -9.21 25.10 11.67
C ALA A 40 -9.15 23.61 12.05
N THR A 41 -10.26 22.88 11.91
CA THR A 41 -10.32 21.43 12.16
C THR A 41 -9.41 20.68 11.19
N ALA A 42 -9.47 20.99 9.89
CA ALA A 42 -8.60 20.39 8.89
C ALA A 42 -7.10 20.62 9.18
N THR A 43 -6.74 21.81 9.66
CA THR A 43 -5.35 22.12 10.06
C THR A 43 -4.93 21.30 11.29
N ARG A 44 -5.77 21.20 12.32
CA ARG A 44 -5.50 20.33 13.49
C ARG A 44 -5.31 18.87 13.10
N ILE A 45 -6.12 18.36 12.16
CA ILE A 45 -5.97 16.99 11.65
C ILE A 45 -4.63 16.80 10.95
N ARG A 46 -4.18 17.76 10.13
CA ARG A 46 -2.88 17.69 9.43
C ARG A 46 -1.69 17.70 10.38
N GLU A 47 -1.79 18.46 11.47
CA GLU A 47 -0.77 18.55 12.52
C GLU A 47 -0.80 17.36 13.49
N SER A 48 -1.88 16.58 13.49
CA SER A 48 -2.03 15.42 14.36
C SER A 48 -1.03 14.33 14.00
N MET A 49 -0.33 13.87 15.04
CA MET A 49 0.52 12.69 14.97
C MET A 49 -0.28 11.39 15.08
N SER A 50 -1.57 11.43 15.42
CA SER A 50 -2.44 10.25 15.45
C SER A 50 -3.07 10.01 14.06
N LEU A 51 -3.54 8.79 13.83
CA LEU A 51 -4.40 8.51 12.68
C LEU A 51 -5.79 9.08 12.98
N VAL A 52 -6.27 10.00 12.14
CA VAL A 52 -7.62 10.54 12.27
C VAL A 52 -8.52 9.83 11.26
N VAL A 53 -9.51 9.11 11.78
CA VAL A 53 -10.54 8.41 11.00
C VAL A 53 -11.83 9.19 11.08
N GLY A 54 -12.29 9.72 9.95
CA GLY A 54 -13.61 10.33 9.84
C GLY A 54 -14.71 9.27 9.77
N VAL A 55 -15.88 9.58 10.32
CA VAL A 55 -17.11 8.79 10.17
C VAL A 55 -18.18 9.68 9.58
N ALA A 56 -18.75 9.28 8.44
CA ALA A 56 -19.84 9.98 7.78
C ALA A 56 -20.99 8.99 7.51
N ARG A 57 -22.08 9.13 8.27
CA ARG A 57 -23.30 8.31 8.11
C ARG A 57 -24.31 9.00 7.18
N ARG A 58 -24.06 10.26 6.85
CA ARG A 58 -24.76 11.03 5.81
C ARG A 58 -23.79 11.42 4.71
N SER A 59 -24.32 11.75 3.54
CA SER A 59 -23.49 12.25 2.45
C SER A 59 -22.79 13.54 2.91
N PRO A 60 -21.46 13.57 2.98
CA PRO A 60 -20.75 14.74 3.49
C PRO A 60 -20.96 15.93 2.55
N PRO A 61 -21.35 17.11 3.05
CA PRO A 61 -21.52 18.28 2.20
C PRO A 61 -20.16 18.77 1.67
N ALA A 62 -20.16 19.41 0.49
CA ALA A 62 -18.93 19.93 -0.13
C ALA A 62 -18.16 20.91 0.78
N SER A 63 -18.87 21.59 1.70
CA SER A 63 -18.29 22.52 2.68
C SER A 63 -17.23 21.88 3.58
N ILE A 64 -17.32 20.57 3.89
CA ILE A 64 -16.36 19.87 4.76
C ILE A 64 -15.21 19.20 3.99
N GLY A 65 -15.11 19.42 2.67
CA GLY A 65 -14.03 18.88 1.83
C GLY A 65 -12.62 19.03 2.41
N PRO A 66 -12.22 20.20 2.97
CA PRO A 66 -10.91 20.35 3.59
C PRO A 66 -10.64 19.38 4.76
N VAL A 67 -11.68 18.98 5.50
CA VAL A 67 -11.58 18.00 6.60
C VAL A 67 -11.45 16.59 6.05
N LEU A 68 -12.29 16.20 5.08
CA LEU A 68 -12.17 14.91 4.38
C LEU A 68 -10.76 14.74 3.82
N ALA A 69 -10.28 15.78 3.15
CA ALA A 69 -8.93 15.83 2.61
C ALA A 69 -7.86 15.61 3.69
N ALA A 70 -8.02 16.18 4.88
CA ALA A 70 -7.03 16.08 5.96
C ALA A 70 -6.99 14.71 6.65
N THR A 71 -8.12 13.98 6.73
CA THR A 71 -8.19 12.69 7.44
C THR A 71 -7.23 11.64 6.86
N THR A 72 -6.84 10.65 7.68
CA THR A 72 -6.14 9.46 7.20
C THR A 72 -7.04 8.68 6.24
N LEU A 73 -8.28 8.46 6.65
CA LEU A 73 -9.37 7.89 5.86
C LEU A 73 -10.71 8.34 6.47
N THR A 74 -11.76 8.35 5.67
CA THR A 74 -13.14 8.55 6.17
C THR A 74 -13.99 7.34 5.79
N LEU A 75 -14.72 6.78 6.76
CA LEU A 75 -15.63 5.66 6.56
C LEU A 75 -17.06 6.15 6.32
N THR A 76 -17.76 5.46 5.43
CA THR A 76 -19.20 5.63 5.21
C THR A 76 -19.85 4.30 4.86
N ASP A 77 -21.12 4.12 5.16
CA ASP A 77 -21.95 2.99 4.71
C ASP A 77 -22.81 3.35 3.48
N LEU A 78 -22.60 4.54 2.93
CA LEU A 78 -23.24 4.99 1.71
C LEU A 78 -22.45 4.53 0.47
N PRO A 79 -23.13 4.25 -0.65
CA PRO A 79 -22.45 3.97 -1.92
C PRO A 79 -21.55 5.13 -2.34
N THR A 80 -20.32 4.83 -2.78
CA THR A 80 -19.37 5.84 -3.28
C THR A 80 -19.34 5.82 -4.82
N PRO A 81 -19.82 6.86 -5.51
CA PRO A 81 -20.06 6.80 -6.96
C PRO A 81 -18.81 7.05 -7.83
N ALA A 82 -17.61 7.25 -7.26
CA ALA A 82 -16.45 7.69 -8.02
C ALA A 82 -15.18 6.82 -7.81
N PRO A 83 -14.40 6.58 -8.88
CA PRO A 83 -13.00 6.19 -8.79
C PRO A 83 -12.23 7.28 -8.02
N ARG A 84 -11.39 6.90 -7.05
CA ARG A 84 -10.63 7.81 -6.15
C ARG A 84 -11.50 8.69 -5.24
N SER A 85 -12.29 8.05 -4.40
CA SER A 85 -13.07 8.72 -3.36
C SER A 85 -12.21 9.09 -2.14
N GLU A 86 -12.47 10.27 -1.55
CA GLU A 86 -11.93 10.67 -0.23
C GLU A 86 -12.62 9.93 0.94
N VAL A 87 -13.61 9.10 0.62
CA VAL A 87 -14.31 8.23 1.57
C VAL A 87 -14.19 6.77 1.15
N VAL A 88 -14.33 5.87 2.13
CA VAL A 88 -14.27 4.42 1.96
C VAL A 88 -15.63 3.85 2.33
N ALA A 89 -16.35 3.34 1.33
CA ALA A 89 -17.60 2.63 1.54
C ALA A 89 -17.34 1.29 2.24
N VAL A 90 -18.07 1.04 3.32
CA VAL A 90 -18.03 -0.22 4.09
C VAL A 90 -19.44 -0.69 4.40
N GLY A 91 -19.67 -2.00 4.43
CA GLY A 91 -21.02 -2.53 4.71
C GLY A 91 -21.53 -2.24 6.12
N ASN A 92 -20.63 -1.96 7.07
CA ASN A 92 -20.98 -1.60 8.44
C ASN A 92 -19.83 -0.78 9.07
N ILE A 93 -20.11 0.47 9.45
CA ILE A 93 -19.12 1.41 9.99
C ILE A 93 -18.53 0.91 11.32
N ASP A 94 -19.37 0.41 12.24
CA ASP A 94 -18.92 0.04 13.57
C ASP A 94 -18.00 -1.20 13.53
N ALA A 95 -18.34 -2.18 12.69
CA ALA A 95 -17.48 -3.33 12.42
C ALA A 95 -16.16 -2.92 11.76
N ALA A 96 -16.20 -1.98 10.80
CA ALA A 96 -15.02 -1.44 10.15
C ALA A 96 -14.09 -0.70 11.13
N LEU A 97 -14.66 0.11 12.03
CA LEU A 97 -13.92 0.78 13.10
C LEU A 97 -13.31 -0.23 14.07
N ALA A 98 -14.03 -1.30 14.43
CA ALA A 98 -13.50 -2.37 15.27
C ALA A 98 -12.29 -3.06 14.61
N THR A 99 -12.38 -3.36 13.31
CA THR A 99 -11.25 -3.90 12.53
C THR A 99 -10.05 -2.96 12.54
N LEU A 100 -10.25 -1.66 12.25
CA LEU A 100 -9.17 -0.67 12.28
C LEU A 100 -8.53 -0.56 13.68
N ARG A 101 -9.34 -0.44 14.74
CA ARG A 101 -8.85 -0.34 16.12
C ARG A 101 -8.03 -1.57 16.50
N ALA A 102 -8.48 -2.77 16.15
CA ALA A 102 -7.74 -4.01 16.42
C ALA A 102 -6.40 -4.06 15.65
N ALA A 103 -6.40 -3.63 14.39
CA ALA A 103 -5.19 -3.62 13.58
C ALA A 103 -4.16 -2.61 14.10
N VAL A 104 -4.61 -1.39 14.43
CA VAL A 104 -3.75 -0.34 15.01
C VAL A 104 -3.25 -0.73 16.40
N ALA A 105 -4.08 -1.35 17.24
CA ALA A 105 -3.65 -1.79 18.58
C ALA A 105 -2.55 -2.86 18.52
N ARG A 106 -2.55 -3.70 17.48
CA ARG A 106 -1.56 -4.76 17.28
C ARG A 106 -0.21 -4.23 16.81
N SER A 107 -0.20 -3.23 15.94
CA SER A 107 1.02 -2.63 15.36
C SER A 107 0.92 -1.10 15.28
N PRO A 108 0.86 -0.41 16.44
CA PRO A 108 0.56 1.01 16.46
C PRO A 108 1.64 1.86 15.79
N ARG A 109 2.93 1.49 15.90
CA ARG A 109 4.02 2.25 15.27
C ARG A 109 3.98 2.10 13.76
N ALA A 110 3.85 0.88 13.26
CA ALA A 110 3.73 0.61 11.83
C ALA A 110 2.49 1.29 11.22
N ALA A 111 1.35 1.25 11.90
CA ALA A 111 0.12 1.91 11.46
C ALA A 111 0.29 3.43 11.36
N LEU A 112 0.88 4.07 12.38
CA LEU A 112 1.17 5.49 12.37
C LEU A 112 2.11 5.87 11.22
N VAL A 113 3.21 5.14 11.06
CA VAL A 113 4.17 5.38 9.98
C VAL A 113 3.48 5.23 8.61
N CYS A 114 2.67 4.20 8.42
CA CYS A 114 1.89 3.99 7.19
C CYS A 114 0.99 5.19 6.87
N GLY A 115 0.17 5.64 7.83
CA GLY A 115 -0.71 6.78 7.63
C GLY A 115 0.03 8.09 7.33
N HIS A 116 1.15 8.35 8.02
CA HIS A 116 1.99 9.52 7.74
C HIS A 116 2.62 9.46 6.35
N LEU A 117 3.16 8.31 5.93
CA LEU A 117 3.74 8.14 4.60
C LEU A 117 2.72 8.41 3.50
N LEU A 118 1.50 7.89 3.64
CA LEU A 118 0.43 8.09 2.66
C LEU A 118 -0.01 9.55 2.55
N ARG A 119 -0.05 10.28 3.67
CA ARG A 119 -0.31 11.74 3.65
C ARG A 119 0.84 12.52 3.03
N GLN A 120 2.08 12.15 3.36
CA GLN A 120 3.27 12.86 2.90
C GLN A 120 3.57 12.61 1.41
N SER A 121 3.27 11.43 0.89
CA SER A 121 3.58 11.05 -0.49
C SER A 121 2.58 11.60 -1.50
N ASP A 122 1.44 12.12 -1.04
CA ASP A 122 0.43 12.70 -1.92
C ASP A 122 0.99 13.93 -2.67
N GLY A 123 0.83 13.93 -3.99
CA GLY A 123 1.36 14.97 -4.88
C GLY A 123 2.90 15.08 -4.96
N ARG A 124 3.67 14.17 -4.33
CA ARG A 124 5.13 14.16 -4.43
C ARG A 124 5.64 13.44 -5.67
N ASP A 125 6.80 13.89 -6.15
CA ASP A 125 7.61 13.17 -7.12
C ASP A 125 7.90 11.72 -6.64
N THR A 126 7.92 10.78 -7.59
CA THR A 126 8.13 9.35 -7.32
C THR A 126 9.44 9.10 -6.57
N ALA A 127 10.54 9.73 -6.99
CA ALA A 127 11.85 9.44 -6.41
C ALA A 127 11.93 9.89 -4.94
N ALA A 128 11.33 11.04 -4.62
CA ALA A 128 11.23 11.56 -3.25
C ALA A 128 10.28 10.71 -2.38
N ALA A 129 9.12 10.32 -2.91
CA ALA A 129 8.16 9.47 -2.20
C ALA A 129 8.75 8.08 -1.88
N LEU A 130 9.40 7.45 -2.84
CA LEU A 130 10.10 6.16 -2.65
C LEU A 130 11.24 6.26 -1.64
N ALA A 131 11.93 7.39 -1.56
CA ALA A 131 12.96 7.58 -0.54
C ALA A 131 12.37 7.65 0.87
N GLY A 132 11.23 8.32 1.04
CA GLY A 132 10.49 8.34 2.30
C GLY A 132 10.02 6.95 2.72
N GLU A 133 9.43 6.18 1.79
CA GLU A 133 9.03 4.79 2.02
C GLU A 133 10.23 3.91 2.40
N ALA A 134 11.34 3.99 1.65
CA ALA A 134 12.53 3.21 1.92
C ALA A 134 13.13 3.50 3.30
N ALA A 135 13.17 4.77 3.71
CA ALA A 135 13.67 5.18 5.01
C ALA A 135 12.77 4.63 6.13
N ALA A 136 11.46 4.82 6.01
CA ALA A 136 10.48 4.35 6.99
C ALA A 136 10.47 2.83 7.12
N TYR A 137 10.46 2.10 6.00
CA TYR A 137 10.54 0.64 5.98
C TYR A 137 11.82 0.16 6.67
N SER A 138 12.96 0.76 6.33
CA SER A 138 14.26 0.34 6.88
C SER A 138 14.37 0.62 8.38
N MET A 139 13.81 1.73 8.86
CA MET A 139 13.70 2.02 10.29
C MET A 139 12.84 0.96 11.02
N LEU A 140 11.73 0.53 10.42
CA LEU A 140 10.83 -0.45 11.04
C LEU A 140 11.43 -1.86 11.13
N LEU A 141 12.45 -2.19 10.33
CA LEU A 141 13.16 -3.48 10.40
C LEU A 141 13.82 -3.74 11.76
N THR A 142 14.12 -2.71 12.54
CA THR A 142 14.66 -2.83 13.91
C THR A 142 13.61 -2.58 14.98
N GLY A 143 12.34 -2.39 14.59
CA GLY A 143 11.24 -2.09 15.48
C GLY A 143 10.75 -3.31 16.28
N PRO A 144 10.18 -3.10 17.47
CA PRO A 144 9.71 -4.19 18.33
C PRO A 144 8.52 -4.96 17.74
N GLU A 145 7.69 -4.30 16.91
CA GLU A 145 6.53 -4.94 16.25
C GLU A 145 6.98 -5.95 15.20
N PHE A 146 8.00 -5.61 14.41
CA PHE A 146 8.61 -6.53 13.45
C PHE A 146 9.35 -7.66 14.15
N ALA A 147 10.11 -7.36 15.21
CA ALA A 147 10.78 -8.39 16.02
C ALA A 147 9.77 -9.40 16.61
N ARG A 148 8.64 -8.92 17.14
CA ARG A 148 7.54 -9.78 17.62
C ARG A 148 6.98 -10.65 16.49
N TRP A 149 6.65 -10.05 15.35
CA TRP A 149 6.15 -10.82 14.21
C TRP A 149 7.17 -11.87 13.72
N LEU A 150 8.46 -11.54 13.68
CA LEU A 150 9.51 -12.49 13.30
C LEU A 150 9.53 -13.72 14.22
N ALA A 151 9.28 -13.54 15.52
CA ALA A 151 9.20 -14.64 16.49
C ALA A 151 7.91 -15.48 16.33
N GLU A 152 6.81 -14.86 15.92
CA GLU A 152 5.48 -15.51 15.81
C GLU A 152 5.20 -16.16 14.44
N ARG A 153 5.92 -15.77 13.37
CA ARG A 153 5.58 -16.12 11.97
C ARG A 153 5.66 -17.61 11.61
N GLY A 154 6.22 -18.44 12.48
CA GLY A 154 6.42 -19.87 12.24
C GLY A 154 7.57 -20.17 11.26
N PRO A 155 7.71 -21.44 10.84
CA PRO A 155 8.84 -21.88 10.04
C PRO A 155 8.80 -21.32 8.61
N THR A 156 9.98 -20.96 8.09
CA THR A 156 10.16 -20.53 6.71
C THR A 156 10.93 -21.57 5.90
N ARG A 157 10.61 -21.69 4.61
CA ARG A 157 11.38 -22.55 3.69
C ARG A 157 12.51 -21.74 3.05
N PRO A 158 13.75 -22.24 2.97
CA PRO A 158 14.84 -21.57 2.27
C PRO A 158 14.47 -21.20 0.82
N ALA A 159 15.07 -20.13 0.31
CA ALA A 159 14.95 -19.77 -1.09
C ALA A 159 15.59 -20.86 -1.98
N LEU A 160 15.04 -21.06 -3.18
CA LEU A 160 15.63 -21.94 -4.18
C LEU A 160 16.58 -21.12 -5.05
N ASP A 161 17.81 -21.61 -5.25
CA ASP A 161 18.76 -20.96 -6.15
C ASP A 161 18.49 -21.35 -7.60
N ARG A 162 17.60 -20.58 -8.26
CA ARG A 162 17.24 -20.74 -9.67
C ARG A 162 16.78 -19.42 -10.27
N PRO A 163 16.91 -19.24 -11.60
CA PRO A 163 16.27 -18.13 -12.30
C PRO A 163 14.79 -18.04 -11.95
N SER A 164 14.38 -16.83 -11.60
CA SER A 164 13.05 -16.47 -11.09
C SER A 164 12.36 -15.42 -11.96
N VAL A 165 13.01 -14.91 -13.00
CA VAL A 165 12.40 -14.06 -14.04
C VAL A 165 12.77 -14.59 -15.43
N ARG A 166 11.78 -14.72 -16.31
CA ARG A 166 11.99 -15.02 -17.74
C ARG A 166 11.74 -13.77 -18.57
N LEU A 167 12.59 -13.56 -19.56
CA LEU A 167 12.52 -12.43 -20.49
C LEU A 167 12.35 -12.94 -21.92
N ARG A 168 11.39 -12.40 -22.66
CA ARG A 168 11.23 -12.68 -24.10
C ARG A 168 10.87 -11.41 -24.85
N ARG A 169 11.64 -11.08 -25.87
CA ARG A 169 11.34 -10.00 -26.80
C ARG A 169 10.76 -10.54 -28.10
N SER A 170 9.74 -9.89 -28.63
CA SER A 170 9.17 -10.14 -29.96
C SER A 170 8.89 -8.80 -30.63
N GLY A 171 9.75 -8.39 -31.58
CA GLY A 171 9.67 -7.07 -32.20
C GLY A 171 9.81 -5.94 -31.18
N ASN A 172 8.79 -5.09 -31.09
CA ASN A 172 8.70 -3.97 -30.15
C ASN A 172 8.03 -4.35 -28.80
N HIS A 173 7.73 -5.62 -28.57
CA HIS A 173 7.11 -6.09 -27.32
C HIS A 173 8.11 -6.86 -26.45
N LEU A 174 8.15 -6.55 -25.16
CA LEU A 174 8.93 -7.26 -24.15
C LEU A 174 8.02 -7.92 -23.11
N SER A 175 8.10 -9.25 -23.01
CA SER A 175 7.42 -10.03 -21.98
C SER A 175 8.39 -10.35 -20.85
N ILE A 176 8.01 -9.95 -19.63
CA ILE A 176 8.69 -10.23 -18.36
C ILE A 176 7.77 -11.14 -17.55
N VAL A 177 8.25 -12.33 -17.18
CA VAL A 177 7.45 -13.31 -16.42
C VAL A 177 8.13 -13.63 -15.11
N LEU A 178 7.45 -13.40 -13.99
CA LEU A 178 7.86 -13.91 -12.68
C LEU A 178 7.71 -15.44 -12.70
N ASP A 179 8.81 -16.18 -12.55
CA ASP A 179 8.89 -17.62 -12.77
C ASP A 179 9.46 -18.40 -11.57
N HIS A 180 8.83 -18.20 -10.42
CA HIS A 180 9.09 -18.96 -9.21
C HIS A 180 7.79 -19.56 -8.63
N PRO A 181 7.06 -20.37 -9.42
CA PRO A 181 5.70 -20.82 -9.07
C PRO A 181 5.66 -21.70 -7.82
N GLN A 182 6.74 -22.40 -7.48
CA GLN A 182 6.86 -23.23 -6.28
C GLN A 182 6.75 -22.41 -4.98
N ARG A 183 7.05 -21.11 -5.07
CA ARG A 183 6.89 -20.13 -3.98
C ARG A 183 5.84 -19.07 -4.30
N ARG A 184 4.94 -19.33 -5.26
CA ARG A 184 3.92 -18.37 -5.72
C ARG A 184 4.52 -17.01 -6.09
N ASN A 185 5.70 -17.04 -6.71
CA ASN A 185 6.46 -15.86 -7.13
C ASN A 185 6.76 -14.88 -5.99
N ALA A 186 7.00 -15.37 -4.77
CA ALA A 186 7.45 -14.53 -3.67
C ALA A 186 8.72 -13.73 -4.03
N LEU A 187 8.69 -12.43 -3.74
CA LEU A 187 9.73 -11.46 -4.04
C LEU A 187 10.94 -11.66 -3.12
N SER A 188 11.81 -12.56 -3.52
CA SER A 188 13.17 -12.75 -2.98
C SER A 188 14.13 -11.66 -3.48
N THR A 189 15.29 -11.54 -2.85
CA THR A 189 16.37 -10.64 -3.29
C THR A 189 16.78 -10.97 -4.73
N ARG A 190 16.93 -12.25 -5.05
CA ARG A 190 17.25 -12.71 -6.41
C ARG A 190 16.20 -12.30 -7.43
N LEU A 191 14.92 -12.57 -7.16
CA LEU A 191 13.83 -12.20 -8.06
C LEU A 191 13.79 -10.68 -8.26
N ARG A 192 13.98 -9.89 -7.19
CA ARG A 192 14.02 -8.43 -7.27
C ARG A 192 15.16 -7.92 -8.17
N GLU A 193 16.35 -8.50 -8.05
CA GLU A 193 17.51 -8.15 -8.88
C GLU A 193 17.30 -8.53 -10.35
N GLU A 194 16.79 -9.74 -10.62
CA GLU A 194 16.47 -10.19 -11.98
C GLU A 194 15.33 -9.35 -12.61
N LEU A 195 14.33 -8.95 -11.82
CA LEU A 195 13.28 -8.05 -12.27
C LEU A 195 13.82 -6.66 -12.60
N LEU A 196 14.71 -6.10 -11.77
CA LEU A 196 15.37 -4.82 -12.05
C LEU A 196 16.15 -4.90 -13.37
N ALA A 197 16.95 -5.94 -13.57
CA ALA A 197 17.70 -6.14 -14.80
C ALA A 197 16.76 -6.23 -16.03
N ALA A 198 15.67 -6.99 -15.94
CA ALA A 198 14.69 -7.11 -17.02
C ALA A 198 13.99 -5.78 -17.35
N VAL A 199 13.58 -5.01 -16.33
CA VAL A 199 12.93 -3.71 -16.50
C VAL A 199 13.91 -2.67 -17.07
N GLN A 200 15.19 -2.71 -16.66
CA GLN A 200 16.23 -1.83 -17.18
C GLN A 200 16.47 -2.01 -18.68
N VAL A 201 16.30 -3.23 -19.23
CA VAL A 201 16.34 -3.46 -20.68
C VAL A 201 15.30 -2.59 -21.40
N ALA A 202 14.04 -2.57 -20.91
CA ALA A 202 12.99 -1.75 -21.50
C ALA A 202 13.24 -0.25 -21.33
N VAL A 203 13.78 0.18 -20.18
CA VAL A 203 14.13 1.59 -19.95
C VAL A 203 15.22 2.05 -20.92
N ALA A 204 16.22 1.22 -21.17
CA ALA A 204 17.36 1.56 -22.03
C ALA A 204 17.04 1.50 -23.53
N ASP A 205 16.06 0.69 -23.94
CA ASP A 205 15.72 0.50 -25.35
C ASP A 205 14.38 1.17 -25.72
N PRO A 206 14.42 2.33 -26.41
CA PRO A 206 13.21 3.04 -26.85
C PRO A 206 12.45 2.30 -27.96
N SER A 207 13.03 1.30 -28.63
CA SER A 207 12.33 0.51 -29.64
C SER A 207 11.35 -0.51 -29.05
N ILE A 208 11.37 -0.71 -27.73
CA ILE A 208 10.40 -1.54 -27.01
C ILE A 208 9.15 -0.68 -26.72
N ALA A 209 8.13 -0.74 -27.58
CA ALA A 209 6.92 0.06 -27.43
C ALA A 209 5.97 -0.45 -26.33
N THR A 210 6.08 -1.72 -25.93
CA THR A 210 5.18 -2.31 -24.93
C THR A 210 5.93 -3.30 -24.05
N VAL A 211 5.68 -3.25 -22.74
CA VAL A 211 6.20 -4.16 -21.74
C VAL A 211 5.03 -4.86 -21.06
N GLU A 212 5.00 -6.18 -21.09
CA GLU A 212 4.03 -6.99 -20.34
C GLU A 212 4.75 -7.66 -19.17
N LEU A 213 4.22 -7.48 -17.96
CA LEU A 213 4.64 -8.18 -16.75
C LEU A 213 3.54 -9.15 -16.31
N SER A 214 3.88 -10.42 -16.16
CA SER A 214 2.96 -11.47 -15.69
C SER A 214 3.64 -12.45 -14.72
N GLY A 215 2.87 -13.33 -14.09
CA GLY A 215 3.39 -14.40 -13.23
C GLY A 215 3.15 -15.78 -13.83
N ASN A 216 4.05 -16.72 -13.59
CA ASN A 216 3.85 -18.13 -13.89
C ASN A 216 3.23 -18.86 -12.69
N GLY A 217 2.45 -19.90 -12.96
CA GLY A 217 1.84 -20.77 -11.93
C GLY A 217 0.58 -20.19 -11.29
N PRO A 218 0.27 -20.55 -10.03
CA PRO A 218 -1.07 -20.35 -9.45
C PRO A 218 -1.36 -18.92 -8.98
N ALA A 219 -0.38 -18.02 -9.02
CA ALA A 219 -0.52 -16.66 -8.53
C ALA A 219 0.40 -15.72 -9.32
N PHE A 220 0.05 -14.45 -9.38
CA PHE A 220 0.93 -13.41 -9.88
C PHE A 220 2.15 -13.26 -8.97
N CYS A 221 1.95 -12.90 -7.69
CA CYS A 221 3.00 -12.74 -6.69
C CYS A 221 2.41 -12.70 -5.27
N SER A 222 2.92 -13.55 -4.37
CA SER A 222 2.48 -13.64 -2.98
C SER A 222 3.16 -12.66 -2.02
N GLY A 223 3.87 -11.64 -2.52
CA GLY A 223 4.55 -10.63 -1.72
C GLY A 223 6.00 -10.96 -1.41
N GLY A 224 6.60 -10.29 -0.42
CA GLY A 224 7.98 -10.51 -0.02
C GLY A 224 8.27 -11.95 0.42
N ASP A 225 9.46 -12.46 0.12
CA ASP A 225 9.86 -13.79 0.59
C ASP A 225 10.12 -13.78 2.10
N LEU A 226 9.19 -14.35 2.86
CA LEU A 226 9.23 -14.39 4.33
C LEU A 226 10.49 -15.07 4.90
N ALA A 227 11.18 -15.90 4.11
CA ALA A 227 12.44 -16.54 4.51
C ALA A 227 13.62 -15.55 4.58
N GLU A 228 13.56 -14.45 3.83
CA GLU A 228 14.59 -13.41 3.84
C GLU A 228 14.32 -12.32 4.90
N PHE A 229 13.14 -12.34 5.53
CA PHE A 229 12.77 -11.35 6.53
C PHE A 229 13.62 -11.52 7.80
N GLY A 230 14.20 -10.42 8.27
CA GLY A 230 15.14 -10.41 9.40
C GLY A 230 16.60 -10.73 9.02
N SER A 231 16.92 -10.88 7.73
CA SER A 231 18.31 -11.09 7.28
C SER A 231 19.14 -9.79 7.18
N ALA A 232 18.49 -8.62 7.17
CA ALA A 232 19.17 -7.33 7.12
C ALA A 232 19.80 -7.02 8.49
N THR A 233 21.13 -7.03 8.56
CA THR A 233 21.91 -6.71 9.76
C THR A 233 22.26 -5.23 9.87
N ASP A 234 22.24 -4.50 8.75
CA ASP A 234 22.48 -3.07 8.67
C ASP A 234 21.30 -2.39 7.95
N VAL A 235 20.52 -1.61 8.71
CA VAL A 235 19.35 -0.89 8.19
C VAL A 235 19.71 0.30 7.30
N VAL A 236 20.90 0.89 7.47
CA VAL A 236 21.38 1.98 6.62
C VAL A 236 21.76 1.40 5.26
N ALA A 237 22.47 0.27 5.23
CA ALA A 237 22.72 -0.46 3.99
C ALA A 237 21.41 -0.91 3.33
N ALA A 238 20.44 -1.41 4.10
CA ALA A 238 19.13 -1.82 3.57
C ALA A 238 18.36 -0.66 2.92
N TYR A 239 18.48 0.56 3.47
CA TYR A 239 17.94 1.78 2.89
C TYR A 239 18.63 2.12 1.56
N LEU A 240 19.96 2.15 1.52
CA LEU A 240 20.73 2.45 0.30
C LEU A 240 20.43 1.44 -0.82
N VAL A 241 20.36 0.16 -0.49
CA VAL A 241 19.98 -0.91 -1.43
C VAL A 241 18.57 -0.69 -2.00
N ARG A 242 17.61 -0.19 -1.19
CA ARG A 242 16.26 0.12 -1.67
C ARG A 242 16.21 1.33 -2.60
N LEU A 243 17.10 2.31 -2.42
CA LEU A 243 17.18 3.46 -3.32
C LEU A 243 17.78 3.13 -4.68
N ASP A 244 18.76 2.23 -4.69
CA ASP A 244 19.61 1.96 -5.86
C ASP A 244 19.21 0.69 -6.62
N ARG A 245 18.91 -0.39 -5.88
CA ARG A 245 18.72 -1.75 -6.44
C ARG A 245 17.26 -2.23 -6.43
N ALA A 246 16.31 -1.31 -6.33
CA ALA A 246 14.90 -1.64 -6.41
C ALA A 246 14.31 -1.30 -7.80
N PRO A 247 13.43 -2.14 -8.37
CA PRO A 247 12.88 -1.90 -9.70
C PRO A 247 11.81 -0.80 -9.73
N TRP A 248 11.36 -0.28 -8.58
CA TRP A 248 10.20 0.63 -8.47
C TRP A 248 10.33 1.89 -9.34
N ARG A 249 11.48 2.57 -9.30
CA ARG A 249 11.74 3.76 -10.14
C ARG A 249 11.78 3.42 -11.62
N ALA A 250 12.27 2.23 -11.96
CA ALA A 250 12.34 1.78 -13.34
C ALA A 250 10.95 1.39 -13.85
N LEU A 251 10.11 0.78 -13.01
CA LEU A 251 8.70 0.50 -13.31
C LEU A 251 7.90 1.79 -13.52
N ASP A 252 8.06 2.80 -12.67
CA ASP A 252 7.41 4.12 -12.80
C ASP A 252 7.78 4.82 -14.12
N ARG A 253 9.04 4.71 -14.57
CA ARG A 253 9.46 5.24 -15.89
C ARG A 253 8.82 4.52 -17.08
N LEU A 254 8.28 3.33 -16.85
CA LEU A 254 7.62 2.53 -17.88
C LEU A 254 6.09 2.60 -17.80
N THR A 255 5.51 3.34 -16.84
CA THR A 255 4.06 3.35 -16.58
C THR A 255 3.23 3.42 -17.86
N ASP A 256 3.52 4.37 -18.76
CA ASP A 256 2.73 4.57 -20.00
C ASP A 256 2.78 3.40 -21.00
N ARG A 257 3.74 2.48 -20.87
CA ARG A 257 3.90 1.31 -21.76
C ARG A 257 3.98 -0.01 -21.01
N LEU A 258 3.72 -0.02 -19.70
CA LEU A 258 3.73 -1.20 -18.86
C LEU A 258 2.30 -1.70 -18.65
N VAL A 259 2.08 -2.96 -19.03
CA VAL A 259 0.86 -3.71 -18.77
C VAL A 259 1.18 -4.83 -17.78
N VAL A 260 0.46 -4.89 -16.67
CA VAL A 260 0.57 -5.99 -15.70
C VAL A 260 -0.65 -6.89 -15.77
N ARG A 261 -0.43 -8.19 -15.89
CA ARG A 261 -1.48 -9.22 -15.91
C ARG A 261 -1.48 -9.99 -14.60
N THR A 262 -2.52 -9.77 -13.81
CA THR A 262 -2.66 -10.34 -12.47
C THR A 262 -3.63 -11.51 -12.46
N HIS A 263 -3.29 -12.53 -11.70
CA HIS A 263 -4.12 -13.71 -11.48
C HIS A 263 -3.84 -14.32 -10.10
N GLY A 264 -4.84 -14.99 -9.53
CA GLY A 264 -4.73 -15.58 -8.20
C GLY A 264 -4.37 -14.54 -7.13
N SER A 265 -3.39 -14.84 -6.27
CA SER A 265 -3.02 -13.92 -5.19
C SER A 265 -2.05 -12.82 -5.66
N CYS A 266 -2.41 -11.57 -5.39
CA CYS A 266 -1.56 -10.38 -5.50
C CYS A 266 -1.37 -9.78 -4.10
N ILE A 267 -0.36 -10.22 -3.36
CA ILE A 267 -0.19 -9.85 -1.95
C ILE A 267 1.04 -8.99 -1.79
N GLY A 268 0.96 -7.95 -0.95
CA GLY A 268 2.06 -7.06 -0.60
C GLY A 268 2.78 -6.57 -1.85
N ALA A 269 4.09 -6.81 -1.90
CA ALA A 269 4.93 -6.47 -3.05
C ALA A 269 4.34 -6.86 -4.43
N GLY A 270 3.56 -7.94 -4.54
CA GLY A 270 2.86 -8.29 -5.78
C GLY A 270 1.81 -7.26 -6.20
N ALA A 271 0.96 -6.82 -5.28
CA ALA A 271 -0.01 -5.75 -5.53
C ALA A 271 0.67 -4.40 -5.76
N GLU A 272 1.73 -4.11 -4.99
CA GLU A 272 2.50 -2.86 -5.09
C GLU A 272 3.18 -2.69 -6.46
N ILE A 273 3.79 -3.76 -6.97
CA ILE A 273 4.42 -3.79 -8.29
C ILE A 273 3.38 -3.59 -9.40
N ALA A 274 2.24 -4.27 -9.29
CA ALA A 274 1.18 -4.16 -10.29
C ALA A 274 0.70 -2.71 -10.43
N ALA A 275 0.56 -2.00 -9.31
CA ALA A 275 0.05 -0.63 -9.27
C ALA A 275 0.97 0.43 -9.93
N PHE A 276 2.21 0.10 -10.34
CA PHE A 276 3.05 1.00 -11.15
C PHE A 276 2.67 1.03 -12.63
N ALA A 277 1.94 0.02 -13.11
CA ALA A 277 1.58 -0.09 -14.51
C ALA A 277 0.53 0.95 -14.91
N GLY A 278 0.62 1.43 -16.16
CA GLY A 278 -0.44 2.23 -16.78
C GLY A 278 -1.69 1.39 -17.06
N THR A 279 -1.55 0.07 -17.18
CA THR A 279 -2.67 -0.86 -17.30
C THR A 279 -2.44 -2.10 -16.43
N VAL A 280 -3.42 -2.43 -15.58
CA VAL A 280 -3.47 -3.66 -14.78
C VAL A 280 -4.73 -4.41 -15.13
N THR A 281 -4.57 -5.65 -15.56
CA THR A 281 -5.68 -6.58 -15.81
C THR A 281 -5.71 -7.65 -14.73
N ALA A 282 -6.89 -8.14 -14.39
CA ALA A 282 -7.09 -9.20 -13.41
C ALA A 282 -7.95 -10.35 -13.96
N THR A 283 -7.72 -11.57 -13.49
CA THR A 283 -8.71 -12.67 -13.62
C THR A 283 -9.81 -12.54 -12.56
N PRO A 284 -11.00 -13.15 -12.74
CA PRO A 284 -12.10 -13.03 -11.77
C PRO A 284 -11.76 -13.50 -10.35
N GLU A 285 -10.87 -14.50 -10.20
CA GLU A 285 -10.45 -15.01 -8.89
C GLU A 285 -9.28 -14.23 -8.26
N THR A 286 -8.81 -13.17 -8.93
CA THR A 286 -7.73 -12.34 -8.41
C THR A 286 -8.18 -11.63 -7.13
N TYR A 287 -7.28 -11.54 -6.15
CA TYR A 287 -7.47 -10.66 -5.00
C TYR A 287 -6.18 -9.96 -4.60
N PHE A 288 -6.34 -8.76 -4.05
CA PHE A 288 -5.28 -7.89 -3.57
C PHE A 288 -5.30 -7.78 -2.04
N CYS A 289 -4.15 -7.73 -1.39
CA CYS A 289 -4.03 -7.65 0.06
C CYS A 289 -2.67 -7.06 0.47
N PHE A 290 -2.63 -6.25 1.54
CA PHE A 290 -1.42 -5.58 2.02
C PHE A 290 -1.20 -5.91 3.52
N PRO A 291 -0.42 -6.95 3.84
CA PRO A 291 -0.29 -7.48 5.19
C PRO A 291 0.79 -6.79 6.05
N GLU A 292 1.56 -5.86 5.50
CA GLU A 292 2.80 -5.35 6.07
C GLU A 292 2.62 -4.69 7.45
N VAL A 293 1.52 -3.95 7.66
CA VAL A 293 1.24 -3.31 8.96
C VAL A 293 1.08 -4.36 10.06
N ARG A 294 0.42 -5.50 9.78
CA ARG A 294 0.35 -6.61 10.75
C ARG A 294 1.74 -7.17 11.07
N MET A 295 2.67 -7.13 10.10
CA MET A 295 4.06 -7.54 10.30
C MET A 295 4.87 -6.52 11.12
N GLY A 296 4.33 -5.35 11.45
CA GLY A 296 5.11 -4.27 12.07
C GLY A 296 5.93 -3.47 11.05
N LEU A 297 5.57 -3.55 9.77
CA LEU A 297 6.21 -2.87 8.64
C LEU A 297 5.19 -1.98 7.92
N VAL A 298 5.62 -1.35 6.83
CA VAL A 298 4.75 -0.71 5.84
C VAL A 298 4.95 -1.38 4.48
N PRO A 299 4.05 -1.21 3.51
CA PRO A 299 4.35 -1.52 2.11
C PRO A 299 5.69 -0.89 1.71
N GLY A 300 6.57 -1.69 1.10
CA GLY A 300 8.00 -1.36 0.93
C GLY A 300 8.56 -1.69 -0.45
N ALA A 301 7.69 -2.10 -1.37
CA ALA A 301 7.97 -2.33 -2.77
C ALA A 301 7.39 -1.20 -3.66
N GLY A 302 7.30 0.01 -3.10
CA GLY A 302 6.70 1.18 -3.71
C GLY A 302 5.20 1.34 -3.44
N GLY A 303 4.60 0.50 -2.60
CA GLY A 303 3.16 0.45 -2.37
C GLY A 303 2.55 1.72 -1.80
N THR A 304 3.27 2.44 -0.93
CA THR A 304 2.81 3.72 -0.38
C THR A 304 2.88 4.85 -1.43
N VAL A 305 3.41 4.56 -2.62
CA VAL A 305 3.51 5.47 -3.76
C VAL A 305 2.56 5.04 -4.89
N SER A 306 2.65 3.81 -5.36
CA SER A 306 1.94 3.32 -6.54
C SER A 306 0.44 3.09 -6.29
N VAL A 307 0.08 2.47 -5.16
CA VAL A 307 -1.31 2.16 -4.81
C VAL A 307 -2.16 3.44 -4.64
N PRO A 308 -1.77 4.45 -3.83
CA PRO A 308 -2.58 5.66 -3.69
C PRO A 308 -2.71 6.45 -4.99
N ARG A 309 -1.76 6.33 -5.94
CA ARG A 309 -1.92 6.93 -7.28
C ARG A 309 -3.02 6.26 -8.09
N ARG A 310 -3.34 4.98 -7.84
CA ARG A 310 -4.47 4.29 -8.48
C ARG A 310 -5.77 4.66 -7.80
N ILE A 311 -5.87 4.40 -6.49
CA ILE A 311 -7.15 4.40 -5.76
C ILE A 311 -7.35 5.54 -4.75
N GLY A 312 -6.39 6.46 -4.64
CA GLY A 312 -6.37 7.51 -3.62
C GLY A 312 -5.84 7.03 -2.26
N ARG A 313 -5.32 7.96 -1.45
CA ARG A 313 -4.69 7.62 -0.17
C ARG A 313 -5.65 7.04 0.87
N TRP A 314 -6.93 7.42 0.86
CA TRP A 314 -7.92 6.98 1.85
C TRP A 314 -8.22 5.47 1.69
N ARG A 315 -8.48 5.02 0.45
CA ARG A 315 -8.67 3.60 0.13
C ARG A 315 -7.38 2.79 0.31
N ALA A 316 -6.22 3.35 -0.06
CA ALA A 316 -4.93 2.71 0.21
C ALA A 316 -4.70 2.52 1.71
N ALA A 317 -4.96 3.55 2.54
CA ALA A 317 -4.85 3.48 3.99
C ALA A 317 -5.79 2.41 4.56
N TRP A 318 -7.03 2.32 4.09
CA TRP A 318 -7.94 1.26 4.49
C TRP A 318 -7.35 -0.14 4.26
N LEU A 319 -6.90 -0.44 3.04
CA LEU A 319 -6.37 -1.76 2.71
C LEU A 319 -5.09 -2.09 3.48
N MET A 320 -4.17 -1.13 3.60
CA MET A 320 -2.87 -1.31 4.27
C MET A 320 -3.01 -1.43 5.79
N LEU A 321 -3.94 -0.69 6.41
CA LEU A 321 -4.16 -0.76 7.85
C LEU A 321 -4.98 -1.98 8.27
N THR A 322 -5.94 -2.41 7.46
CA THR A 322 -6.88 -3.48 7.83
C THR A 322 -6.48 -4.87 7.34
N GLU A 323 -5.56 -4.98 6.37
CA GLU A 323 -5.24 -6.24 5.68
C GLU A 323 -6.49 -6.86 5.00
N GLN A 324 -7.50 -6.06 4.67
CA GLN A 324 -8.66 -6.57 3.97
C GLN A 324 -8.30 -7.02 2.55
N ARG A 325 -8.93 -8.11 2.12
CA ARG A 325 -8.86 -8.57 0.74
C ARG A 325 -9.77 -7.70 -0.12
N LEU A 326 -9.23 -7.22 -1.22
CA LEU A 326 -9.97 -6.57 -2.29
C LEU A 326 -10.06 -7.57 -3.45
N ASP A 327 -11.27 -8.05 -3.76
CA ASP A 327 -11.49 -8.93 -4.91
C ASP A 327 -11.40 -8.17 -6.24
N ALA A 328 -11.42 -8.90 -7.36
CA ALA A 328 -11.26 -8.32 -8.69
C ALA A 328 -12.35 -7.30 -9.05
N ASP A 329 -13.59 -7.53 -8.66
CA ASP A 329 -14.72 -6.64 -8.98
C ASP A 329 -14.60 -5.32 -8.19
N ALA A 330 -14.32 -5.40 -6.89
CA ALA A 330 -14.10 -4.23 -6.05
C ALA A 330 -12.81 -3.49 -6.46
N ALA A 331 -11.76 -4.22 -6.88
CA ALA A 331 -10.54 -3.62 -7.42
C ALA A 331 -10.82 -2.84 -8.72
N LEU A 332 -11.73 -3.33 -9.57
CA LEU A 332 -12.15 -2.64 -10.79
C LEU A 332 -12.94 -1.38 -10.45
N ASP A 333 -13.93 -1.49 -9.56
CA ASP A 333 -14.72 -0.35 -9.08
C ASP A 333 -13.83 0.74 -8.45
N TRP A 334 -12.78 0.32 -7.72
CA TRP A 334 -11.88 1.27 -7.08
C TRP A 334 -10.86 1.89 -8.03
N GLY A 335 -10.65 1.31 -9.22
CA GLY A 335 -9.62 1.69 -10.18
C GLY A 335 -8.22 1.14 -9.83
N LEU A 336 -8.13 0.12 -8.97
CA LEU A 336 -6.86 -0.60 -8.74
C LEU A 336 -6.51 -1.48 -9.95
N VAL A 337 -7.51 -2.00 -10.66
CA VAL A 337 -7.41 -2.69 -11.94
C VAL A 337 -8.26 -1.99 -12.99
N ASP A 338 -7.86 -2.08 -14.25
CA ASP A 338 -8.52 -1.41 -15.38
C ASP A 338 -9.47 -2.36 -16.11
N GLU A 339 -9.24 -3.67 -16.00
CA GLU A 339 -10.06 -4.69 -16.66
C GLU A 339 -10.04 -6.01 -15.88
N VAL A 340 -11.18 -6.70 -15.83
CA VAL A 340 -11.29 -8.08 -15.36
C VAL A 340 -11.55 -8.99 -16.58
N THR A 341 -10.61 -9.88 -16.88
CA THR A 341 -10.59 -10.72 -18.08
C THR A 341 -10.66 -12.21 -17.75
N GLY A 342 -11.45 -12.97 -18.52
CA GLY A 342 -11.66 -14.41 -18.33
C GLY A 342 -13.02 -14.75 -17.70
N ALA A 343 -13.42 -16.02 -17.80
CA ALA A 343 -14.64 -16.53 -17.16
C ALA A 343 -14.34 -16.99 -15.73
N ARG A 344 -15.29 -16.78 -14.80
CA ARG A 344 -15.22 -17.39 -13.45
C ARG A 344 -15.18 -18.90 -13.60
N ARG A 345 -14.21 -19.56 -12.96
CA ARG A 345 -14.10 -21.02 -12.96
C ARG A 345 -15.13 -21.70 -12.08
#